data_AF-A0AB35YGX9-F1
#
_entry.id   AF-A0AB35YGX9-F1
#
_cell.length_a   1.000
_cell.length_b   1.000
_cell.length_c   1.000
_cell.angle_alpha   90.00
_cell.angle_beta   90.00
_cell.angle_gamma   90.00
#
_symmetry.space_group_name_H-M   'P 1'
#
loop_
_entity.id
_entity.type
_entity.pdbx_description
1 polymer ?
#
loop_
_entity_poly.entity_id
_entity_poly.type
_entity_poly.pdbx_seq_one_letter_code
_entity_poly.pdbx_strand_id
1 'polypeptide(L)'
;MVHWTKTLCAQDPSKAICHASANHPTFTDVLSHFWAANAIDQASRWRIMTGNSETTFNPDGSLTRTQALKVLNQLFERPAQKGITTSTFSDVPSTHWAIGEIEATATERIVKQ
;
A
#
# COMPACT_ATOMS: atom_id res chain seq x y z
N MET A 1 7.23 -3.18 -14.64
CA MET A 1 6.09 -3.95 -14.07
C MET A 1 6.51 -5.40 -13.91
N VAL A 2 6.31 -5.96 -12.71
CA VAL A 2 6.66 -7.35 -12.37
C VAL A 2 5.86 -8.34 -13.24
N HIS A 3 6.39 -9.54 -13.48
CA HIS A 3 5.74 -10.49 -14.39
C HIS A 3 4.30 -10.82 -13.97
N TRP A 4 4.06 -10.98 -12.67
CA TRP A 4 2.74 -11.33 -12.13
C TRP A 4 1.69 -10.23 -12.34
N THR A 5 2.06 -8.94 -12.31
CA THR A 5 1.08 -7.87 -12.57
C THR A 5 0.67 -7.83 -14.04
N LYS A 6 1.59 -8.13 -14.96
CA LYS A 6 1.23 -8.26 -16.39
C LYS A 6 0.21 -9.36 -16.60
N THR A 7 0.41 -10.51 -15.94
CA THR A 7 -0.55 -11.61 -15.98
C THR A 7 -1.89 -11.23 -15.35
N LEU A 8 -1.87 -10.56 -14.19
CA LEU A 8 -3.08 -10.08 -13.51
C LEU A 8 -3.89 -9.14 -14.43
N CYS A 9 -3.22 -8.16 -15.04
CA CYS A 9 -3.89 -7.18 -15.92
C CYS A 9 -4.38 -7.77 -17.24
N ALA A 10 -3.74 -8.83 -17.73
CA ALA A 10 -4.23 -9.55 -18.90
C ALA A 10 -5.49 -10.37 -18.57
N GLN A 11 -5.60 -10.89 -17.35
CA GLN A 11 -6.77 -11.65 -16.90
C GLN A 11 -7.94 -10.74 -16.52
N ASP A 12 -7.67 -9.69 -15.76
CA ASP A 12 -8.65 -8.72 -15.33
C ASP A 12 -8.10 -7.29 -15.49
N PRO A 13 -8.42 -6.61 -16.59
CA PRO A 13 -7.97 -5.26 -16.82
C PRO A 13 -8.70 -4.24 -15.95
N SER A 14 -9.77 -4.59 -15.22
CA SER A 14 -10.48 -3.63 -14.35
C SER A 14 -9.72 -3.32 -13.05
N LYS A 15 -8.71 -4.13 -12.75
CA LYS A 15 -7.88 -4.03 -11.56
C LYS A 15 -7.16 -2.69 -11.44
N ALA A 16 -7.13 -2.16 -10.21
CA ALA A 16 -6.63 -0.80 -9.95
C ALA A 16 -5.13 -0.68 -10.26
N ILE A 17 -4.38 -1.77 -10.05
CA ILE A 17 -2.95 -1.83 -10.37
C ILE A 17 -2.67 -1.93 -11.89
N CYS A 18 -3.70 -1.98 -12.73
CA CYS A 18 -3.56 -2.02 -14.19
C CYS A 18 -3.70 -0.65 -14.84
N HIS A 19 -4.09 0.37 -14.07
CA HIS A 19 -4.25 1.74 -14.55
C HIS A 19 -3.49 2.73 -13.66
N ALA A 20 -2.40 3.27 -14.20
CA ALA A 20 -1.70 4.39 -13.59
C ALA A 20 -2.65 5.60 -13.43
N SER A 21 -2.59 6.26 -12.28
CA SER A 21 -3.32 7.50 -12.02
C SER A 21 -2.74 8.64 -12.84
N ALA A 22 -3.58 9.28 -13.66
CA ALA A 22 -3.21 10.52 -14.35
C ALA A 22 -2.90 11.65 -13.35
N ASN A 23 -3.64 11.68 -12.23
CA ASN A 23 -3.40 12.58 -11.11
C ASN A 23 -2.72 11.79 -9.98
N HIS A 24 -1.41 11.95 -9.83
CA HIS A 24 -0.64 11.43 -8.71
C HIS A 24 0.11 12.59 -8.05
N PRO A 25 0.32 12.54 -6.72
CA PRO A 25 1.04 13.59 -6.01
C PRO A 25 2.48 13.67 -6.50
N THR A 26 3.00 14.89 -6.57
CA THR A 26 4.44 15.15 -6.66
C THR A 26 4.91 15.54 -5.27
N PHE A 27 5.93 14.85 -4.77
CA PHE A 27 6.42 15.04 -3.41
C PHE A 27 7.57 16.05 -3.40
N THR A 28 7.46 17.08 -2.56
CA THR A 28 8.44 18.17 -2.47
C THR A 28 9.73 17.74 -1.78
N ASP A 29 9.68 16.67 -0.99
CA ASP A 29 10.79 16.08 -0.25
C ASP A 29 11.48 14.92 -1.01
N VAL A 30 11.09 14.68 -2.27
CA VAL A 30 11.74 13.70 -3.16
C VAL A 30 12.44 14.45 -4.27
N LEU A 31 13.74 14.69 -4.09
CA LEU A 31 14.57 15.37 -5.09
C LEU A 31 14.66 14.54 -6.37
N SER A 32 14.72 15.20 -7.53
CA SER A 32 14.78 14.53 -8.84
C SER A 32 15.99 13.61 -9.04
N HIS A 33 17.09 13.89 -8.33
CA HIS A 33 18.32 13.09 -8.32
C HIS A 33 18.37 12.06 -7.17
N PHE A 34 17.33 11.99 -6.34
CA PHE A 34 17.25 10.98 -5.30
C PHE A 34 17.16 9.59 -5.94
N TRP A 35 17.95 8.64 -5.45
CA TRP A 35 18.10 7.32 -6.08
C TRP A 35 16.76 6.58 -6.25
N ALA A 36 15.80 6.82 -5.34
CA ALA A 36 14.48 6.19 -5.37
C ALA A 36 13.40 7.04 -6.06
N ALA A 37 13.71 8.24 -6.57
CA ALA A 37 12.70 9.18 -7.08
C ALA A 37 11.78 8.53 -8.12
N ASN A 38 12.34 7.83 -9.10
CA ASN A 38 11.58 7.11 -10.13
C ASN A 38 10.76 5.94 -9.54
N ALA A 39 11.26 5.25 -8.52
CA ALA A 39 10.53 4.16 -7.88
C ALA A 39 9.33 4.70 -7.09
N ILE A 40 9.51 5.82 -6.39
CA ILE A 40 8.46 6.50 -5.62
C ILE A 40 7.38 7.05 -6.56
N ASP A 41 7.77 7.73 -7.63
CA ASP A 41 6.84 8.25 -8.66
C ASP A 41 5.99 7.11 -9.24
N GLN A 42 6.62 6.00 -9.65
CA GLN A 42 5.88 4.85 -10.16
C GLN A 42 4.96 4.25 -9.09
N ALA A 43 5.45 3.98 -7.88
CA ALA A 43 4.62 3.42 -6.81
C ALA A 43 3.40 4.30 -6.51
N SER A 44 3.54 5.63 -6.59
CA SER A 44 2.45 6.58 -6.42
C SER A 44 1.47 6.57 -7.59
N ARG A 45 1.96 6.58 -8.84
CA ARG A 45 1.13 6.48 -10.05
C ARG A 45 0.27 5.24 -10.04
N TRP A 46 0.81 4.09 -9.66
CA TRP A 46 0.08 2.83 -9.59
C TRP A 46 -0.73 2.67 -8.30
N ARG A 47 -0.78 3.72 -7.46
CA ARG A 47 -1.48 3.77 -6.16
C ARG A 47 -1.02 2.70 -5.18
N ILE A 48 0.18 2.15 -5.35
CA ILE A 48 0.77 1.12 -4.47
C ILE A 48 1.22 1.74 -3.15
N MET A 49 1.77 2.95 -3.20
CA MET A 49 2.21 3.71 -2.02
C MET A 49 1.69 5.14 -2.08
N THR A 50 1.41 5.70 -0.91
CA THR A 50 1.02 7.10 -0.72
C THR A 50 1.99 7.78 0.24
N GLY A 51 2.16 9.09 0.10
CA GLY A 51 2.93 9.88 1.06
C GLY A 51 2.20 10.07 2.38
N ASN A 52 2.90 10.68 3.34
CA ASN A 52 2.33 11.13 4.61
C ASN A 52 1.33 12.28 4.42
N SER A 53 1.45 13.03 3.33
CA SER A 53 0.52 14.07 2.90
C SER A 53 0.42 14.08 1.38
N GLU A 54 -0.37 15.01 0.84
CA GLU A 54 -0.47 15.25 -0.61
C GLU A 54 0.86 15.70 -1.24
N THR A 55 1.80 16.23 -0.44
CA THR A 55 3.05 16.82 -0.93
C THR A 55 4.30 16.24 -0.27
N THR A 56 4.19 15.36 0.71
CA THR A 56 5.33 14.81 1.47
C THR A 56 5.32 13.29 1.47
N PHE A 57 6.40 12.66 1.00
CA PHE A 57 6.55 11.21 0.98
C PHE A 57 7.24 10.65 2.22
N ASN A 58 8.21 11.38 2.76
CA ASN A 58 9.17 10.99 3.80
C ASN A 58 10.08 9.80 3.39
N PRO A 59 10.92 9.96 2.34
CA PRO A 59 11.68 8.85 1.74
C PRO A 59 12.73 8.23 2.66
N ASP A 60 13.30 9.01 3.58
CA ASP A 60 14.30 8.54 4.55
C ASP A 60 13.67 8.08 5.88
N GLY A 61 12.34 8.14 5.98
CA GLY A 61 11.61 7.71 7.16
C GLY A 61 11.59 6.19 7.33
N SER A 62 11.52 5.75 8.59
CA SER A 62 11.27 4.34 8.89
C SER A 62 9.85 3.95 8.51
N LEU A 63 9.71 2.86 7.77
CA LEU A 63 8.41 2.25 7.47
C LEU A 63 7.94 1.39 8.65
N THR A 64 6.75 1.64 9.18
CA THR A 64 6.17 0.77 10.23
C THR A 64 5.66 -0.54 9.62
N ARG A 65 5.53 -1.58 10.45
CA ARG A 65 4.95 -2.87 10.01
C ARG A 65 3.55 -2.69 9.41
N THR A 66 2.71 -1.84 10.00
CA THR A 66 1.33 -1.61 9.54
C THR A 66 1.29 -0.82 8.23
N GLN A 67 2.21 0.12 8.03
CA GLN A 67 2.37 0.78 6.72
C GLN A 67 2.85 -0.22 5.66
N ALA A 68 3.80 -1.10 5.99
CA ALA A 68 4.23 -2.15 5.07
C ALA A 68 3.08 -3.10 4.68
N LEU A 69 2.23 -3.49 5.64
CA LEU A 69 1.03 -4.30 5.36
C LEU A 69 0.07 -3.58 4.41
N LYS A 70 -0.18 -2.29 4.62
CA LYS A 70 -1.02 -1.49 3.71
C LYS A 70 -0.48 -1.48 2.28
N VAL A 71 0.84 -1.33 2.11
CA VAL A 71 1.48 -1.38 0.78
C VAL A 71 1.32 -2.77 0.14
N LEU A 72 1.53 -3.84 0.90
CA LEU A 72 1.36 -5.21 0.41
C LEU A 72 -0.10 -5.50 0.04
N ASN A 73 -1.05 -5.07 0.87
CA ASN A 73 -2.47 -5.22 0.59
C ASN A 73 -2.87 -4.50 -0.68
N GLN A 74 -2.41 -3.27 -0.86
CA GLN A 74 -2.66 -2.51 -2.08
C GLN A 74 -2.01 -3.14 -3.30
N LEU A 75 -0.79 -3.68 -3.16
CA LEU A 75 -0.09 -4.41 -4.21
C LEU A 75 -0.88 -5.65 -4.63
N PHE A 76 -1.33 -6.46 -3.69
CA PHE A 76 -2.07 -7.71 -3.95
C PHE A 76 -3.59 -7.51 -4.09
N GLU A 77 -4.05 -6.27 -4.18
CA GLU A 77 -5.47 -5.89 -4.29
C GLU A 77 -6.37 -6.50 -3.22
N ARG A 78 -5.88 -6.49 -1.99
CA ARG A 78 -6.56 -6.95 -0.79
C ARG A 78 -7.13 -5.73 -0.08
N PRO A 79 -8.43 -5.43 -0.25
CA PRO A 79 -9.00 -4.27 0.42
C PRO A 79 -8.97 -4.49 1.93
N ALA A 80 -8.67 -3.42 2.68
CA ALA A 80 -8.83 -3.41 4.11
C ALA A 80 -10.24 -3.88 4.50
N GLN A 81 -10.33 -4.78 5.47
CA GLN A 81 -11.62 -5.24 5.97
C GLN A 81 -12.35 -4.08 6.68
N LYS A 82 -13.67 -4.05 6.53
CA LYS A 82 -14.54 -3.00 7.10
C LYS A 82 -15.36 -3.56 8.25
N GLY A 83 -15.72 -2.69 9.20
CA GLY A 83 -16.62 -3.06 10.30
C GLY A 83 -16.00 -4.00 11.33
N ILE A 84 -14.67 -4.04 11.45
CA ILE A 84 -13.99 -4.85 12.46
C ILE A 84 -14.26 -4.27 13.84
N THR A 85 -14.96 -5.03 14.67
CA THR A 85 -15.27 -4.66 16.06
C THR A 85 -14.40 -5.42 17.06
N THR A 86 -13.70 -6.47 16.63
CA THR A 86 -12.80 -7.29 17.44
C THR A 86 -11.63 -7.74 16.58
N SER A 87 -10.40 -7.52 17.06
CA SER A 87 -9.20 -7.96 16.33
C SER A 87 -8.90 -9.43 16.59
N THR A 88 -8.33 -10.10 15.59
CA THR A 88 -7.72 -11.43 15.73
C THR A 88 -6.45 -11.41 16.57
N PHE A 89 -5.81 -10.24 16.73
CA PHE A 89 -4.59 -10.04 17.50
C PHE A 89 -4.89 -9.33 18.81
N SER A 90 -4.48 -9.92 19.94
CA SER A 90 -4.78 -9.39 21.28
C SER A 90 -4.08 -8.06 21.60
N ASP A 91 -2.98 -7.77 20.90
CA ASP A 91 -2.20 -6.54 21.04
C ASP A 91 -2.67 -5.41 20.10
N VAL A 92 -3.69 -5.64 19.28
CA VAL A 92 -4.26 -4.65 18.37
C VAL A 92 -5.63 -4.19 18.90
N PRO A 93 -5.76 -2.95 19.40
CA PRO A 93 -7.04 -2.44 19.84
C PRO A 93 -8.00 -2.23 18.65
N SER A 94 -9.30 -2.37 18.89
CA SER A 94 -10.34 -2.19 17.86
C SER A 94 -10.36 -0.78 17.22
N THR A 95 -9.75 0.20 17.89
CA THR A 95 -9.61 1.58 17.43
C THR A 95 -8.33 1.83 16.61
N HIS A 96 -7.46 0.84 16.44
CA HIS A 96 -6.23 1.00 15.68
C HIS A 96 -6.54 1.32 14.21
N TRP A 97 -5.94 2.39 13.68
CA TRP A 97 -6.23 2.89 12.32
C TRP A 97 -6.05 1.83 11.22
N ALA A 98 -5.10 0.91 11.41
CA ALA A 98 -4.77 -0.15 10.45
C ALA A 98 -5.50 -1.48 10.70
N ILE A 99 -6.51 -1.53 11.60
CA ILE A 99 -7.12 -2.81 11.96
C ILE A 99 -7.66 -3.56 10.73
N GLY A 100 -8.31 -2.87 9.79
CA GLY A 100 -8.77 -3.50 8.55
C GLY A 100 -7.66 -4.07 7.67
N GLU A 101 -6.48 -3.43 7.65
CA GLU A 101 -5.30 -3.90 6.91
C GLU A 101 -4.68 -5.14 7.56
N ILE A 102 -4.64 -5.14 8.90
CA ILE A 102 -4.13 -6.24 9.72
C ILE A 102 -5.01 -7.48 9.55
N GLU A 103 -6.34 -7.33 9.65
CA GLU A 103 -7.26 -8.47 9.48
C GLU A 103 -7.28 -9.01 8.05
N ALA A 104 -7.15 -8.12 7.04
CA ALA A 104 -7.03 -8.52 5.64
C ALA A 104 -5.79 -9.40 5.39
N THR A 105 -4.67 -9.14 6.07
CA THR A 105 -3.45 -9.95 5.95
C THR A 105 -3.45 -11.20 6.83
N ALA A 106 -4.17 -11.20 7.95
CA ALA A 106 -4.32 -12.35 8.83
C ALA A 106 -5.05 -13.52 8.16
N THR A 107 -6.09 -13.21 7.36
CA THR A 107 -6.91 -14.18 6.63
C THR A 107 -6.07 -15.07 5.70
N GLU A 108 -4.93 -14.55 5.23
CA GLU A 108 -4.03 -15.18 4.25
C GLU A 108 -2.79 -15.81 4.90
N ARG A 109 -2.71 -15.81 6.25
CA ARG A 109 -1.60 -16.33 7.06
C ARG A 109 -0.23 -15.68 6.79
N ILE A 110 -0.23 -14.46 6.23
CA ILE A 110 0.99 -13.67 6.02
C ILE A 110 1.51 -13.15 7.36
N VAL A 111 0.60 -12.74 8.25
CA VAL A 111 0.90 -12.40 9.63
C VAL A 111 0.48 -13.56 10.51
N LYS A 112 1.39 -14.06 11.34
CA LYS A 112 1.09 -15.11 12.34
C LYS A 112 0.83 -14.44 13.70
N GLN A 113 -0.03 -15.09 14.49
CA GLN A 113 -0.22 -14.79 15.91
C GLN A 113 1.10 -14.91 16.67
#